data_AF-A0A380K6J8-F1
#
_entry.id   AF-A0A380K6J8-F1
#
_cell.length_a   1.000
_cell.length_b   1.000
_cell.length_c   1.000
_cell.angle_alpha   90.00
_cell.angle_beta   90.00
_cell.angle_gamma   90.00
#
_symmetry.space_group_name_H-M   'P 1'
#
loop_
_entity.id
_entity.type
_entity.pdbx_description
1 polymer ?
#
loop_
_entity_poly.entity_id
_entity_poly.type
_entity_poly.pdbx_seq_one_letter_code
_entity_poly.pdbx_strand_id
1 'polypeptide(L)'
;MKIGMRTPSLNKSLKARTTGKLKRQMKSAVNPLYGKKGMGWINNPKKAAYNKVYNKTTFKSPLYNTPKKSKKVQHTNSPKFVNAQSWDEATHVVYTPLYTANKWKFLAITFFLGVYGGQSFYIGKKSKGWWSLLFFWTSIPFYIAIYDFFAALFNHEDENHNITIKGSTRTVTVEQFELLKNKENTKMK
;
A
#
# COMPACT_ATOMS: atom_id res chain seq x y z
N MET A 1 35.23 30.72 8.58
CA MET A 1 33.87 30.11 8.59
C MET A 1 33.45 29.96 7.13
N LYS A 2 33.14 28.76 6.62
CA LYS A 2 32.59 28.66 5.26
C LYS A 2 31.11 29.04 5.33
N ILE A 3 30.70 30.10 4.63
CA ILE A 3 29.32 30.60 4.62
C ILE A 3 28.61 30.01 3.39
N GLY A 4 27.35 29.62 3.54
CA GLY A 4 26.52 29.10 2.45
C GLY A 4 25.97 27.68 2.67
N MET A 5 25.11 27.24 1.75
CA MET A 5 24.40 25.97 1.83
C MET A 5 25.36 24.78 1.79
N ARG A 6 25.14 23.78 2.66
CA ARG A 6 25.85 22.51 2.55
C ARG A 6 25.36 21.76 1.33
N THR A 7 26.27 21.23 0.53
CA THR A 7 25.93 20.39 -0.60
C THR A 7 25.20 19.13 -0.11
N PRO A 8 23.94 18.91 -0.53
CA PRO A 8 23.25 17.66 -0.21
C PRO A 8 23.96 16.52 -0.94
N SER A 9 24.05 15.35 -0.30
CA SER A 9 24.60 14.14 -0.90
C SER A 9 23.65 12.98 -0.69
N LEU A 10 23.29 12.29 -1.77
CA LEU A 10 22.33 11.18 -1.77
C LEU A 10 22.80 10.04 -0.85
N ASN A 11 24.06 9.64 -0.97
CA ASN A 11 24.65 8.59 -0.14
C ASN A 11 24.57 8.90 1.37
N LYS A 12 24.83 10.15 1.78
CA LYS A 12 24.72 10.54 3.20
C LYS A 12 23.27 10.60 3.67
N SER A 13 22.37 11.06 2.82
CA SER A 13 20.93 11.09 3.10
C SER A 13 20.37 9.68 3.30
N LEU A 14 20.68 8.75 2.39
CA LEU A 14 20.25 7.36 2.48
C LEU A 14 20.84 6.66 3.72
N LYS A 15 22.15 6.80 3.98
CA LYS A 15 22.79 6.26 5.20
C LYS A 15 22.16 6.81 6.49
N ALA A 16 21.79 8.09 6.52
CA ALA A 16 21.13 8.68 7.68
C ALA A 16 19.73 8.10 7.91
N ARG A 17 19.06 7.62 6.86
CA ARG A 17 17.72 7.00 6.93
C ARG A 17 17.76 5.52 7.27
N THR A 18 18.77 4.77 6.82
CA THR A 18 18.90 3.33 7.01
C THR A 18 19.81 2.98 8.21
N THR A 19 21.08 2.67 7.96
CA THR A 19 22.03 2.14 8.94
C THR A 19 22.34 3.14 10.06
N GLY A 20 22.41 4.44 9.73
CA GLY A 20 22.62 5.51 10.69
C GLY A 20 21.45 5.70 11.64
N LYS A 21 20.22 5.43 11.20
CA LYS A 21 19.03 5.49 12.05
C LYS A 21 19.08 4.40 13.11
N LEU A 22 19.34 3.16 12.69
CA LEU A 22 19.46 2.01 13.57
C LEU A 22 20.56 2.22 14.63
N LYS A 23 21.75 2.64 14.20
CA LYS A 23 22.88 2.91 15.12
C LYS A 23 22.55 3.98 16.17
N ARG A 24 21.74 4.99 15.83
CA ARG A 24 21.30 6.02 16.78
C ARG A 24 20.29 5.47 17.78
N GLN A 25 19.35 4.63 17.36
CA GLN A 25 18.36 3.99 18.23
C GLN A 25 19.03 3.09 19.27
N MET A 26 19.99 2.26 18.85
CA MET A 26 20.77 1.43 19.76
C MET A 26 21.54 2.27 20.78
N LYS A 27 22.20 3.35 20.33
CA LYS A 27 22.92 4.25 21.24
C LYS A 27 22.00 4.99 22.22
N SER A 28 20.80 5.38 21.80
CA SER A 28 19.82 6.01 22.71
C SER A 28 19.21 5.02 23.70
N ALA A 29 19.17 3.72 23.37
CA ALA A 29 18.70 2.69 24.30
C ALA A 29 19.70 2.46 25.43
N VAL A 30 21.00 2.47 25.11
CA VAL A 30 22.07 2.25 26.10
C VAL A 30 22.39 3.52 26.90
N ASN A 31 22.39 4.69 26.27
CA ASN A 31 22.70 5.96 26.94
C ASN A 31 21.49 6.90 26.96
N PRO A 32 20.87 7.14 28.14
CA PRO A 32 19.68 7.98 28.26
C PRO A 32 19.93 9.46 27.91
N LEU A 33 21.18 9.92 27.94
CA LEU A 33 21.61 11.28 27.60
C LEU A 33 21.90 11.44 26.10
N TYR A 34 22.01 10.36 25.32
CA TYR A 34 22.33 10.44 23.90
C TYR A 34 21.19 11.06 23.07
N GLY A 35 21.51 12.05 22.24
CA GLY A 35 20.54 12.69 21.34
C GLY A 35 19.54 13.65 22.01
N LYS A 36 19.66 13.90 23.32
CA LYS A 36 18.85 14.89 24.04
C LYS A 36 19.20 16.32 23.60
N LYS A 37 18.20 17.21 23.61
CA LYS A 37 18.39 18.63 23.29
C LYS A 37 19.33 19.28 24.34
N GLY A 38 20.20 20.19 23.91
CA GLY A 38 21.13 20.90 24.82
C GLY A 38 22.47 20.21 25.03
N MET A 39 22.58 18.88 24.86
CA MET A 39 23.83 18.12 25.08
C MET A 39 25.04 18.61 24.28
N GLY A 40 24.82 19.29 23.15
CA GLY A 40 25.91 19.89 22.36
C GLY A 40 26.67 21.00 23.10
N TRP A 41 26.00 21.77 23.97
CA TRP A 41 26.64 22.82 24.78
C TRP A 41 27.49 22.24 25.90
N ILE A 42 27.05 21.15 26.50
CA ILE A 42 27.76 20.45 27.57
C ILE A 42 28.98 19.72 27.01
N ASN A 43 28.82 18.95 25.93
CA ASN A 43 29.89 18.12 25.38
C ASN A 43 30.90 18.90 24.53
N ASN A 44 30.48 19.97 23.83
CA ASN A 44 31.36 20.78 22.98
C ASN A 44 30.85 22.23 22.79
N PRO A 45 31.08 23.12 23.76
CA PRO A 45 30.53 24.48 23.76
C PRO A 45 31.02 25.32 22.58
N LYS A 46 32.31 25.23 22.21
CA LYS A 46 32.89 25.97 21.07
C LYS A 46 32.18 25.64 19.75
N LYS A 47 31.94 24.35 19.49
CA LYS A 47 31.22 23.90 18.27
C LYS A 47 29.74 24.27 18.32
N ALA A 48 29.11 24.24 19.50
CA ALA A 48 27.73 24.67 19.66
C ALA A 48 27.56 26.16 19.35
N ALA A 49 28.45 27.02 19.86
CA ALA A 49 28.48 28.45 19.57
C ALA A 49 28.72 28.71 18.07
N TYR A 50 29.72 28.05 17.47
CA TYR A 50 29.98 28.14 16.03
C TYR A 50 28.76 27.75 15.19
N ASN A 51 28.12 26.61 15.48
CA ASN A 51 26.92 26.17 14.77
C ASN A 51 25.74 27.15 14.94
N LYS A 52 25.61 27.80 16.11
CA LYS A 52 24.60 28.83 16.36
C LYS A 52 24.82 30.06 15.47
N VAL A 53 26.05 30.57 15.39
CA VAL A 53 26.39 31.70 14.50
C VAL A 53 26.20 31.30 13.04
N TYR A 54 26.66 30.11 12.62
CA TYR A 54 26.49 29.61 11.24
C TYR A 54 25.02 29.53 10.84
N ASN A 55 24.16 28.97 11.70
CA ASN A 55 22.73 28.83 11.41
C ASN A 55 21.96 30.16 11.43
N LYS A 56 22.52 31.21 12.03
CA LYS A 56 21.98 32.58 11.99
C LYS A 56 22.47 33.36 10.76
N THR A 57 23.73 33.16 10.37
CA THR A 57 24.41 33.95 9.32
C THR A 57 24.40 33.30 7.94
N THR A 58 24.11 32.00 7.85
CA THR A 58 23.96 31.31 6.55
C THR A 58 22.54 31.46 6.03
N PHE A 59 22.40 31.81 4.75
CA PHE A 59 21.13 31.91 4.04
C PHE A 59 20.24 30.69 4.31
N LYS A 60 19.28 30.86 5.22
CA LYS A 60 18.06 30.07 5.19
C LYS A 60 17.14 30.82 4.26
N SER A 61 16.94 30.34 3.04
CA SER A 61 15.91 30.91 2.17
C SER A 61 14.60 31.04 2.97
N PRO A 62 13.91 32.20 2.89
CA PRO A 62 12.72 32.46 3.70
C PRO A 62 11.61 31.42 3.49
N LEU A 63 11.66 30.67 2.39
CA LEU A 63 10.66 29.70 1.95
C LEU A 63 10.61 28.37 2.73
N TYR A 64 11.56 28.05 3.63
CA TYR A 64 11.54 26.76 4.35
C TYR A 64 11.55 26.83 5.87
N ASN A 65 11.20 27.98 6.46
CA ASN A 65 11.00 28.05 7.91
C ASN A 65 9.64 27.41 8.32
N THR A 66 9.50 26.11 8.11
CA THR A 66 8.33 25.36 8.57
C THR A 66 8.50 25.05 10.06
N PRO A 67 7.58 25.48 10.94
CA PRO A 67 7.65 25.13 12.35
C PRO A 67 7.49 23.61 12.47
N LYS A 68 8.47 22.95 13.13
CA LYS A 68 8.45 21.49 13.35
C LYS A 68 7.22 21.07 14.18
N LYS A 69 6.14 20.63 13.52
CA LYS A 69 4.98 19.98 14.16
C LYS A 69 5.38 18.59 14.67
N SER A 70 5.21 18.36 15.97
CA SER A 70 5.37 17.05 16.61
C SER A 70 4.09 16.22 16.42
N LYS A 71 4.15 15.04 15.79
CA LYS A 71 2.98 14.14 15.60
C LYS A 71 2.99 12.98 16.60
N LYS A 72 1.85 12.77 17.27
CA LYS A 72 1.52 11.69 18.22
C LYS A 72 1.01 10.47 17.44
N VAL A 73 1.37 9.26 17.87
CA VAL A 73 1.04 7.97 17.19
C VAL A 73 -0.18 7.32 17.84
N GLN A 74 -1.08 6.70 17.06
CA GLN A 74 -2.17 5.86 17.57
C GLN A 74 -2.29 4.55 16.74
N HIS A 75 -2.47 3.43 17.46
CA HIS A 75 -2.69 2.05 16.99
C HIS A 75 -4.20 1.72 16.98
N THR A 76 -4.68 0.73 16.22
CA THR A 76 -5.60 -0.37 16.68
C THR A 76 -6.18 -1.28 15.56
N ASN A 77 -6.08 -2.59 15.82
CA ASN A 77 -6.93 -3.81 15.71
C ASN A 77 -8.10 -4.02 14.69
N SER A 78 -8.14 -5.25 14.14
CA SER A 78 -8.98 -5.89 13.09
C SER A 78 -10.36 -6.50 13.56
N PRO A 79 -11.11 -7.37 12.81
CA PRO A 79 -12.09 -7.18 11.70
C PRO A 79 -13.50 -7.87 11.89
N LYS A 80 -14.48 -7.74 10.93
CA LYS A 80 -15.53 -8.72 10.43
C LYS A 80 -16.84 -8.03 9.91
N PHE A 81 -17.49 -8.57 8.85
CA PHE A 81 -18.71 -8.03 8.19
C PHE A 81 -19.97 -8.90 8.40
N VAL A 82 -21.11 -8.28 8.74
CA VAL A 82 -22.48 -8.86 8.76
C VAL A 82 -23.50 -7.84 8.20
N ASN A 83 -24.53 -8.37 7.51
CA ASN A 83 -25.85 -7.88 7.05
C ASN A 83 -26.20 -6.36 7.05
N ALA A 84 -26.83 -5.88 5.97
CA ALA A 84 -27.32 -4.50 5.85
C ALA A 84 -28.82 -4.40 6.18
N GLN A 85 -29.14 -3.81 7.34
CA GLN A 85 -30.44 -3.19 7.60
C GLN A 85 -30.17 -1.68 7.78
N SER A 86 -30.75 -0.89 6.89
CA SER A 86 -30.55 0.56 6.73
C SER A 86 -30.94 1.38 7.96
N TRP A 87 -30.24 2.49 8.25
CA TRP A 87 -30.79 3.85 8.49
C TRP A 87 -29.71 4.91 8.16
N ASP A 88 -30.11 5.94 7.40
CA ASP A 88 -29.46 7.23 7.07
C ASP A 88 -28.33 7.31 6.02
N GLU A 89 -28.68 7.88 4.86
CA GLU A 89 -27.87 8.45 3.76
C GLU A 89 -26.48 7.81 3.52
N ALA A 90 -26.49 6.51 3.24
CA ALA A 90 -25.32 5.84 2.71
C ALA A 90 -25.03 6.36 1.30
N THR A 91 -24.26 7.43 1.17
CA THR A 91 -23.81 7.96 -0.13
C THR A 91 -22.92 6.97 -0.89
N HIS A 92 -22.42 5.92 -0.22
CA HIS A 92 -21.50 4.93 -0.77
C HIS A 92 -22.03 3.51 -0.49
N VAL A 93 -22.17 2.72 -1.54
CA VAL A 93 -22.53 1.31 -1.45
C VAL A 93 -21.30 0.44 -1.64
N VAL A 94 -21.28 -0.64 -0.87
CA VAL A 94 -20.23 -1.64 -0.90
C VAL A 94 -20.76 -2.81 -1.71
N TYR A 95 -20.29 -2.98 -2.94
CA TYR A 95 -20.70 -4.09 -3.79
C TYR A 95 -19.51 -4.97 -4.17
N THR A 96 -19.79 -6.25 -4.40
CA THR A 96 -18.80 -7.22 -4.87
C THR A 96 -19.18 -7.59 -6.31
N PRO A 97 -18.37 -7.23 -7.31
CA PRO A 97 -18.66 -7.65 -8.68
C PRO A 97 -18.52 -9.16 -8.79
N LEU A 98 -19.47 -9.80 -9.45
CA LEU A 98 -19.44 -11.21 -9.80
C LEU A 98 -18.90 -11.35 -11.22
N TYR A 99 -17.94 -12.26 -11.41
CA TYR A 99 -17.38 -12.54 -12.72
C TYR A 99 -17.78 -13.95 -13.13
N THR A 100 -18.43 -14.06 -14.28
CA THR A 100 -18.80 -15.33 -14.89
C THR A 100 -17.70 -15.74 -15.86
N ALA A 101 -17.21 -16.97 -15.73
CA ALA A 101 -16.20 -17.54 -16.63
C ALA A 101 -16.55 -18.99 -16.92
N ASN A 102 -16.24 -19.49 -18.12
CA ASN A 102 -16.45 -20.90 -18.44
C ASN A 102 -15.47 -21.77 -17.65
N LYS A 103 -15.98 -22.80 -16.96
CA LYS A 103 -15.18 -23.59 -16.02
C LYS A 103 -14.01 -24.30 -16.70
N TRP A 104 -14.27 -24.99 -17.81
CA TRP A 104 -13.24 -25.78 -18.50
C TRP A 104 -12.15 -24.90 -19.08
N LYS A 105 -12.52 -23.75 -19.66
CA LYS A 105 -11.53 -22.76 -20.14
C LYS A 105 -10.73 -22.17 -18.99
N PHE A 106 -11.39 -21.85 -17.88
CA PHE A 106 -10.72 -21.37 -16.69
C PHE A 106 -9.73 -22.40 -16.14
N LEU A 107 -10.13 -23.67 -16.07
CA LEU A 107 -9.31 -24.78 -15.57
C LEU A 107 -8.10 -25.06 -16.48
N ALA A 108 -8.27 -24.97 -17.80
CA ALA A 108 -7.16 -25.08 -18.74
C ALA A 108 -6.18 -23.91 -18.58
N ILE A 109 -6.67 -22.67 -18.48
CA ILE A 109 -5.83 -21.48 -18.34
C ILE A 109 -5.11 -21.45 -16.99
N THR A 110 -5.77 -21.84 -15.89
CA THR A 110 -5.11 -21.96 -14.57
C THR A 110 -4.04 -23.03 -14.58
N PHE A 111 -4.27 -24.17 -15.22
CA PHE A 111 -3.29 -25.25 -15.29
C PHE A 111 -2.06 -24.86 -16.12
N PHE A 112 -2.25 -24.31 -17.33
CA PHE A 112 -1.15 -24.02 -18.25
C PHE A 112 -0.51 -22.64 -18.04
N LEU A 113 -1.28 -21.61 -17.71
CA LEU A 113 -0.81 -20.23 -17.53
C LEU A 113 -0.81 -19.78 -16.06
N GLY A 114 -1.07 -20.69 -15.10
CA GLY A 114 -1.12 -20.37 -13.68
C GLY A 114 0.20 -19.87 -13.11
N VAL A 115 1.34 -20.35 -13.63
CA VAL A 115 2.68 -19.89 -13.22
C VAL A 115 2.85 -18.38 -13.43
N TYR A 116 2.25 -17.85 -14.50
CA TYR A 116 2.27 -16.42 -14.84
C TYR A 116 1.04 -15.67 -14.30
N GLY A 117 0.09 -16.39 -13.69
CA GLY A 117 -1.20 -15.89 -13.22
C GLY A 117 -2.16 -15.45 -14.33
N GLY A 118 -2.12 -16.14 -15.48
CA GLY A 118 -3.01 -15.88 -16.61
C GLY A 118 -4.50 -16.01 -16.27
N GLN A 119 -4.86 -16.79 -15.24
CA GLN A 119 -6.25 -16.93 -14.83
C GLN A 119 -6.88 -15.62 -14.37
N SER A 120 -6.10 -14.71 -13.76
CA SER A 120 -6.59 -13.41 -13.31
C SER A 120 -6.98 -12.50 -14.48
N PHE A 121 -6.31 -12.66 -15.63
CA PHE A 121 -6.61 -11.93 -16.86
C PHE A 121 -7.83 -12.50 -17.58
N TYR A 122 -7.99 -13.82 -17.60
CA TYR A 122 -9.17 -14.47 -18.19
C TYR A 122 -10.47 -14.04 -17.50
N ILE A 123 -10.47 -13.90 -16.16
CA ILE A 123 -11.63 -13.41 -15.39
C ILE A 123 -11.87 -11.89 -15.59
N GLY A 124 -10.91 -11.16 -16.16
CA GLY A 124 -10.99 -9.69 -16.31
C GLY A 124 -10.61 -8.90 -15.06
N LYS A 125 -9.98 -9.54 -14.05
CA LYS A 125 -9.46 -8.89 -12.83
C LYS A 125 -8.11 -8.20 -13.12
N LYS A 126 -8.13 -7.15 -13.95
CA LYS A 126 -6.93 -6.46 -14.48
C LYS A 126 -5.92 -6.04 -13.40
N SER A 127 -6.38 -5.57 -12.24
CA SER A 127 -5.48 -5.13 -11.15
C SER A 127 -4.68 -6.28 -10.56
N LYS A 128 -5.31 -7.42 -10.26
CA LYS A 128 -4.63 -8.61 -9.74
C LYS A 128 -3.71 -9.23 -10.80
N GLY A 129 -4.12 -9.22 -12.06
CA GLY A 129 -3.29 -9.66 -13.18
C GLY A 129 -1.98 -8.87 -13.27
N TRP A 130 -2.03 -7.53 -13.15
CA TRP A 130 -0.81 -6.71 -13.20
C TRP A 130 0.15 -7.02 -12.05
N TRP A 131 -0.36 -7.22 -10.83
CA TRP A 131 0.47 -7.64 -9.71
C TRP A 131 1.10 -9.01 -9.95
N SER A 132 0.39 -9.94 -10.59
CA SER A 132 0.93 -11.24 -10.99
C SER A 132 2.10 -11.11 -11.96
N LEU A 133 2.01 -10.20 -12.94
CA LEU A 133 3.10 -9.94 -13.89
C LEU A 133 4.33 -9.29 -13.23
N LEU A 134 4.16 -8.51 -12.16
CA LEU A 134 5.30 -7.95 -11.44
C LEU A 134 5.97 -8.97 -10.51
N PHE A 135 5.20 -9.93 -9.99
CA PHE A 135 5.65 -10.91 -9.02
C PHE A 135 5.78 -12.34 -9.58
N PHE A 136 5.77 -12.55 -10.90
CA PHE A 136 5.87 -13.91 -11.47
C PHE A 136 7.18 -14.61 -11.07
N TRP A 137 8.26 -13.85 -10.91
CA TRP A 137 9.57 -14.36 -10.52
C TRP A 137 9.66 -14.85 -9.07
N THR A 138 8.68 -14.54 -8.21
CA THR A 138 8.67 -14.98 -6.80
C THR A 138 7.88 -16.27 -6.59
N SER A 139 7.34 -16.87 -7.67
CA SER A 139 6.42 -18.01 -7.63
C SER A 139 5.13 -17.77 -6.82
N ILE A 140 4.90 -16.56 -6.27
CA ILE A 140 3.69 -16.22 -5.51
C ILE A 140 2.41 -16.41 -6.35
N PRO A 141 2.36 -15.96 -7.62
CA PRO A 141 1.18 -16.16 -8.45
C PRO A 141 0.83 -17.62 -8.70
N PHE A 142 1.83 -18.50 -8.73
CA PHE A 142 1.65 -19.94 -8.91
C PHE A 142 0.87 -20.57 -7.75
N TYR A 143 1.21 -20.23 -6.49
CA TYR A 143 0.46 -20.74 -5.34
C TYR A 143 -0.99 -20.25 -5.31
N ILE A 144 -1.24 -19.00 -5.73
CA ILE A 144 -2.59 -18.44 -5.88
C ILE A 144 -3.35 -19.20 -6.97
N ALA A 145 -2.69 -19.53 -8.10
CA ALA A 145 -3.29 -20.30 -9.18
C ALA A 145 -3.65 -21.72 -8.77
N ILE A 146 -2.79 -22.39 -7.99
CA ILE A 146 -3.08 -23.72 -7.44
C ILE A 146 -4.34 -23.67 -6.57
N TYR A 147 -4.46 -22.68 -5.67
CA TYR A 147 -5.65 -22.52 -4.84
C TYR A 147 -6.90 -22.29 -5.69
N ASP A 148 -6.84 -21.39 -6.68
CA ASP A 148 -7.96 -21.10 -7.57
C ASP A 148 -8.34 -22.32 -8.44
N PHE A 149 -7.37 -23.14 -8.85
CA PHE A 149 -7.58 -24.39 -9.59
C PHE A 149 -8.36 -25.40 -8.76
N PHE A 150 -7.94 -25.67 -7.52
CA PHE A 150 -8.65 -26.59 -6.64
C PHE A 150 -10.02 -26.05 -6.24
N ALA A 151 -10.13 -24.76 -5.96
CA ALA A 151 -11.42 -24.14 -5.71
C ALA A 151 -12.37 -24.34 -6.91
N ALA A 152 -11.92 -24.05 -8.13
CA ALA A 152 -12.73 -24.26 -9.33
C ALA A 152 -13.06 -25.74 -9.59
N LEU A 153 -12.19 -26.67 -9.24
CA LEU A 153 -12.41 -28.11 -9.39
C LEU A 153 -13.59 -28.59 -8.52
N PHE A 154 -13.64 -28.14 -7.27
CA PHE A 154 -14.65 -28.55 -6.29
C PHE A 154 -15.91 -27.68 -6.28
N ASN A 155 -15.91 -26.54 -6.98
CA ASN A 155 -17.12 -25.73 -7.14
C ASN A 155 -18.07 -26.39 -8.16
N HIS A 156 -19.35 -26.53 -7.77
CA HIS A 156 -20.42 -26.97 -8.66
C HIS A 156 -20.69 -25.91 -9.74
N GLU A 157 -20.93 -26.39 -10.98
CA GLU A 157 -21.18 -25.55 -12.15
C GLU A 157 -22.64 -25.11 -12.23
N ASP A 158 -22.86 -23.92 -12.80
CA ASP A 158 -24.18 -23.51 -13.28
C ASP A 158 -24.58 -24.35 -14.51
N GLU A 159 -25.87 -24.39 -14.88
CA GLU A 159 -26.41 -25.19 -16.00
C GLU A 159 -25.69 -24.99 -17.35
N ASN A 160 -25.03 -23.84 -17.54
CA ASN A 160 -24.25 -23.49 -18.73
C ASN A 160 -22.73 -23.73 -18.60
N HIS A 161 -22.28 -24.55 -17.65
CA HIS A 161 -20.87 -24.88 -17.38
C HIS A 161 -19.98 -23.67 -17.03
N ASN A 162 -20.57 -22.64 -16.43
CA ASN A 162 -19.84 -21.44 -15.98
C ASN A 162 -19.64 -21.46 -14.45
N ILE A 163 -18.57 -20.81 -14.00
CA ILE A 163 -18.27 -20.55 -12.59
C ILE A 163 -18.43 -19.06 -12.30
N THR A 164 -19.03 -18.76 -11.15
CA THR A 164 -19.20 -17.39 -10.64
C THR A 164 -18.14 -17.11 -9.58
N ILE A 165 -17.20 -16.20 -9.88
CA ILE A 165 -16.09 -15.87 -8.99
C ILE A 165 -16.28 -14.47 -8.41
N LYS A 166 -16.29 -14.37 -7.07
CA LYS A 166 -16.40 -13.09 -6.36
C LYS A 166 -15.17 -12.20 -6.59
N GLY A 167 -15.42 -10.92 -6.85
CA GLY A 167 -14.41 -9.87 -7.00
C GLY A 167 -13.89 -9.30 -5.69
N SER A 168 -12.95 -8.37 -5.79
CA SER A 168 -12.61 -7.51 -4.64
C SER A 168 -13.77 -6.56 -4.39
N THR A 169 -14.17 -6.42 -3.14
CA THR A 169 -15.17 -5.45 -2.70
C THR A 169 -14.77 -4.05 -3.15
N ARG A 170 -15.74 -3.31 -3.71
CA ARG A 170 -15.56 -1.93 -4.17
C ARG A 170 -16.51 -1.03 -3.40
N THR A 171 -15.98 0.11 -2.98
CA THR A 171 -16.74 1.23 -2.40
C THR A 171 -17.00 2.24 -3.50
N VAL A 172 -18.26 2.48 -3.83
CA VAL A 172 -18.68 3.32 -4.95
C VAL A 172 -19.89 4.13 -4.52
N THR A 173 -20.09 5.33 -5.09
CA THR A 173 -21.27 6.14 -4.74
C THR A 173 -22.56 5.49 -5.23
N VAL A 174 -23.69 5.77 -4.58
CA VAL A 174 -25.01 5.19 -4.94
C VAL A 174 -25.34 5.44 -6.42
N GLU A 175 -25.16 6.67 -6.89
CA GLU A 175 -25.40 7.06 -8.29
C GLU A 175 -24.56 6.24 -9.29
N GLN A 176 -23.28 6.03 -8.98
CA GLN A 176 -22.39 5.24 -9.82
C GLN A 176 -22.79 3.76 -9.84
N PHE A 177 -23.34 3.24 -8.75
CA PHE A 177 -23.85 1.88 -8.69
C PHE A 177 -25.11 1.70 -9.53
N GLU A 178 -26.04 2.66 -9.50
CA GLU A 178 -27.26 2.63 -10.32
C GLU A 178 -26.94 2.69 -11.82
N LEU A 179 -25.99 3.54 -12.22
CA LEU A 179 -25.51 3.61 -13.59
C LEU A 179 -24.88 2.28 -14.05
N LEU A 180 -24.08 1.63 -13.19
CA LEU A 180 -23.48 0.34 -13.50
C LEU A 180 -24.54 -0.75 -13.66
N LYS A 181 -25.53 -0.79 -12.77
CA LYS A 181 -26.66 -1.73 -12.83
C LYS A 181 -27.45 -1.58 -14.13
N ASN A 182 -27.74 -0.35 -14.54
CA ASN A 182 -28.45 -0.08 -15.79
C ASN A 182 -27.63 -0.47 -17.04
N LYS A 183 -26.31 -0.30 -16.99
CA LYS A 183 -25.40 -0.70 -18.07
C LYS A 183 -25.28 -2.22 -18.21
N GLU A 184 -25.36 -2.98 -17.13
CA GLU A 184 -25.35 -4.45 -17.19
C GLU A 184 -26.68 -4.98 -17.74
N ASN A 185 -27.81 -4.44 -17.29
CA ASN A 185 -29.14 -4.82 -17.79
C ASN A 185 -29.32 -4.60 -19.29
N THR A 186 -28.65 -3.58 -19.85
CA THR A 186 -28.67 -3.30 -21.29
C THR A 186 -27.75 -4.20 -22.11
N LYS A 187 -26.76 -4.85 -21.51
CA LYS A 187 -25.89 -5.83 -22.20
C LYS A 187 -26.48 -7.25 -22.27
N MET A 188 -27.47 -7.54 -21.44
CA MET A 188 -28.13 -8.84 -21.33
C MET A 188 -29.36 -8.97 -22.24
N LYS A 189 -29.81 -7.88 -22.86
CA LYS A 189 -30.81 -7.85 -23.94
C LYS A 189 -30.10 -7.91 -25.29
#